data_AF-B9FNG4-F1
#
_entry.id   AF-B9FNG4-F1
#
_cell.length_a   1.000
_cell.length_b   1.000
_cell.length_c   1.000
_cell.angle_alpha   90.00
_cell.angle_beta   90.00
_cell.angle_gamma   90.00
#
_symmetry.space_group_name_H-M   'P 1'
#
loop_
_entity.id
_entity.type
_entity.pdbx_description
1 polymer ?
#
loop_
_entity_poly.entity_id
_entity_poly.type
_entity_poly.pdbx_seq_one_letter_code
_entity_poly.pdbx_strand_id
1 'polypeptide(L)'
;MQGEHHDHVPVYESGTEVFQKLQEKWNSTKHKRYRAMYSSVVGGIILDPSMMVIPIDDHMVHRGHGVFDTAMLSDGYLYELDSHLDRLLLSASKAKISSPFSRETLRAILVQMTAASKCRNGSIKYWLSAGPGDFLLSPKGCTAPAFYAVVIASAAAAAARRAPAGSGRA
;
A
#
# COMPACT_ATOMS: atom_id res chain seq x y z
N MET A 1 -12.82 -28.38 -34.70
CA MET A 1 -11.37 -28.22 -34.44
C MET A 1 -11.23 -27.75 -33.01
N GLN A 2 -10.70 -28.62 -32.16
CA GLN A 2 -10.56 -28.41 -30.72
C GLN A 2 -9.55 -27.30 -30.46
N GLY A 3 -9.92 -26.30 -29.66
CA GLY A 3 -9.01 -25.26 -29.21
C GLY A 3 -8.11 -25.83 -28.12
N GLU A 4 -6.80 -25.85 -28.36
CA GLU A 4 -5.80 -26.25 -27.38
C GLU A 4 -5.80 -25.24 -26.23
N HIS A 5 -6.29 -25.68 -25.07
CA HIS A 5 -6.05 -25.01 -23.80
C HIS A 5 -4.59 -25.23 -23.43
N HIS A 6 -3.74 -24.23 -23.67
CA HIS A 6 -2.38 -24.25 -23.13
C HIS A 6 -2.44 -23.94 -21.63
N ASP A 7 -2.46 -25.01 -20.82
CA ASP A 7 -2.31 -25.02 -19.35
C ASP A 7 -0.88 -24.65 -18.89
N HIS A 8 -0.09 -23.97 -19.73
CA HIS A 8 1.29 -23.63 -19.44
C HIS A 8 1.38 -22.36 -18.58
N VAL A 9 1.88 -22.48 -17.35
CA VAL A 9 2.15 -21.33 -16.47
C VAL A 9 3.44 -20.63 -16.93
N PRO A 10 3.40 -19.33 -17.28
CA PRO A 10 4.59 -18.61 -17.70
C PRO A 10 5.60 -18.48 -16.55
N VAL A 11 6.89 -18.64 -16.87
CA VAL A 11 8.01 -18.35 -15.97
C VAL A 11 8.60 -17.00 -16.37
N TYR A 12 8.84 -16.13 -15.39
CA TYR A 12 9.47 -14.83 -15.60
C TYR A 12 10.83 -14.84 -14.90
N GLU A 13 11.91 -14.57 -15.64
CA GLU A 13 13.27 -14.62 -15.11
C GLU A 13 13.78 -13.25 -14.68
N SER A 14 13.07 -12.17 -15.04
CA SER A 14 13.44 -10.80 -14.71
C SER A 14 12.32 -10.00 -14.06
N GLY A 15 12.70 -9.07 -13.19
CA GLY A 15 11.76 -8.10 -12.61
C GLY A 15 11.09 -7.21 -13.66
N THR A 16 11.75 -6.95 -14.79
CA THR A 16 11.20 -6.14 -15.89
C THR A 16 10.02 -6.81 -16.57
N GLU A 17 10.11 -8.13 -16.82
CA GLU A 17 8.99 -8.89 -17.41
C GLU A 17 7.77 -8.89 -16.47
N VAL A 18 8.00 -9.13 -15.18
CA VAL A 18 6.95 -9.07 -14.16
C VAL A 18 6.35 -7.67 -14.10
N PHE A 19 7.19 -6.63 -14.11
CA PHE A 19 6.74 -5.24 -14.09
C PHE A 19 5.85 -4.89 -15.28
N GLN A 20 6.24 -5.27 -16.50
CA GLN A 20 5.42 -5.07 -17.70
C GLN A 20 4.05 -5.73 -17.55
N LYS A 21 4.00 -6.98 -17.06
CA LYS A 21 2.75 -7.71 -16.81
C LYS A 21 1.87 -7.02 -15.76
N LEU A 22 2.47 -6.54 -14.68
CA LEU A 22 1.74 -5.80 -13.64
C LEU A 22 1.19 -4.47 -14.18
N GLN A 23 1.94 -3.76 -15.02
CA GLN A 23 1.47 -2.53 -15.67
C GLN A 23 0.33 -2.79 -16.65
N GLU A 24 0.43 -3.82 -17.50
CA GLU A 24 -0.66 -4.25 -18.41
C GLU A 24 -1.95 -4.54 -17.62
N LYS A 25 -1.84 -5.33 -16.55
CA LYS A 25 -2.97 -5.68 -15.66
C LYS A 25 -3.54 -4.46 -14.95
N TRP A 26 -2.70 -3.57 -14.46
CA TRP A 26 -3.18 -2.34 -13.83
C TRP A 26 -3.87 -1.42 -14.84
N ASN A 27 -3.36 -1.35 -16.07
CA ASN A 27 -3.94 -0.52 -17.11
C ASN A 27 -5.32 -0.98 -17.59
N SER A 28 -5.59 -2.28 -17.57
CA SER A 28 -6.92 -2.83 -17.86
C SER A 28 -7.92 -2.69 -16.71
N THR A 29 -7.48 -2.30 -15.50
CA THR A 29 -8.33 -2.18 -14.32
C THR A 29 -9.24 -0.94 -14.39
N LYS A 30 -10.56 -1.15 -14.24
CA LYS A 30 -11.57 -0.07 -14.34
C LYS A 30 -11.55 0.92 -13.17
N HIS A 31 -11.11 0.51 -11.98
CA HIS A 31 -11.18 1.31 -10.75
C HIS A 31 -9.79 1.61 -10.15
N LYS A 32 -9.12 2.63 -10.69
CA LYS A 32 -7.82 3.09 -10.19
C LYS A 32 -7.97 4.05 -9.01
N ARG A 33 -8.19 3.50 -7.80
CA ARG A 33 -8.40 4.28 -6.57
C ARG A 33 -7.14 4.49 -5.73
N TYR A 34 -6.11 3.66 -5.89
CA TYR A 34 -4.86 3.79 -5.14
C TYR A 34 -4.01 4.92 -5.72
N ARG A 35 -3.52 5.80 -4.84
CA ARG A 35 -2.85 7.05 -5.25
C ARG A 35 -1.38 7.10 -4.86
N ALA A 36 -1.02 6.52 -3.74
CA ALA A 36 0.35 6.40 -3.26
C ALA A 36 0.44 5.24 -2.28
N MET A 37 1.59 4.59 -2.19
CA MET A 37 1.93 3.66 -1.12
C MET A 37 3.28 4.06 -0.53
N TYR A 38 3.44 4.01 0.78
CA TYR A 38 4.76 3.99 1.41
C TYR A 38 5.11 2.55 1.77
N SER A 39 6.38 2.17 1.56
CA SER A 39 6.93 0.88 1.98
C SER A 39 8.27 1.12 2.67
N SER A 40 8.40 0.69 3.93
CA SER A 40 9.70 0.74 4.64
C SER A 40 10.71 -0.24 4.06
N VAL A 41 10.26 -1.31 3.39
CA VAL A 41 11.13 -2.29 2.72
C VAL A 41 11.79 -1.66 1.49
N VAL A 42 11.03 -0.88 0.72
CA VAL A 42 11.56 -0.10 -0.41
C VAL A 42 12.27 1.19 0.07
N GLY A 43 11.85 1.71 1.24
CA GLY A 43 12.36 2.95 1.81
C GLY A 43 11.76 4.21 1.20
N GLY A 44 10.57 4.15 0.58
CA GLY A 44 10.05 5.28 -0.19
C GLY A 44 8.56 5.26 -0.50
N ILE A 45 8.09 6.36 -1.11
CA ILE A 45 6.73 6.55 -1.61
C ILE A 45 6.67 6.09 -3.08
N ILE A 46 5.79 5.13 -3.35
CA ILE A 46 5.53 4.52 -4.64
C ILE A 46 4.25 5.14 -5.20
N LEU A 47 4.33 5.70 -6.40
CA LEU A 47 3.19 6.30 -7.10
C LEU A 47 2.65 5.43 -8.23
N ASP A 48 3.45 4.51 -8.77
CA ASP A 48 2.97 3.51 -9.74
C ASP A 48 2.19 2.41 -9.00
N PRO A 49 0.87 2.29 -9.19
CA PRO A 49 0.09 1.31 -8.45
C PRO A 49 0.40 -0.14 -8.84
N SER A 50 1.03 -0.39 -9.98
CA SER A 50 1.51 -1.74 -10.32
C SER A 50 2.63 -2.21 -9.38
N MET A 51 3.32 -1.26 -8.74
CA MET A 51 4.44 -1.50 -7.82
C MET A 51 4.05 -1.32 -6.36
N MET A 52 2.77 -1.10 -6.05
CA MET A 52 2.28 -1.07 -4.67
C MET A 52 2.12 -2.51 -4.16
N VAL A 53 3.25 -3.14 -3.87
CA VAL A 53 3.35 -4.56 -3.50
C VAL A 53 3.94 -4.74 -2.10
N ILE A 54 3.56 -5.84 -1.45
CA ILE A 54 4.15 -6.30 -0.19
C ILE A 54 4.94 -7.58 -0.48
N PRO A 55 6.14 -7.75 0.08
CA PRO A 55 6.91 -8.99 -0.06
C PRO A 55 6.10 -10.21 0.41
N ILE A 56 6.16 -11.30 -0.35
CA ILE A 56 5.40 -12.53 -0.05
C ILE A 56 5.91 -13.25 1.22
N ASP A 57 7.18 -13.03 1.54
CA ASP A 57 7.90 -13.50 2.73
C ASP A 57 7.68 -12.62 3.97
N ASP A 58 6.89 -11.55 3.86
CA ASP A 58 6.47 -10.76 5.00
C ASP A 58 5.54 -11.59 5.91
N HIS A 59 5.85 -11.68 7.20
CA HIS A 59 5.13 -12.52 8.17
C HIS A 59 3.66 -12.15 8.31
N MET A 60 3.31 -10.88 8.05
CA MET A 60 1.91 -10.47 7.96
C MET A 60 1.18 -11.16 6.80
N VAL A 61 1.86 -11.42 5.68
CA VAL A 61 1.25 -12.04 4.49
C VAL A 61 1.06 -13.54 4.70
N HIS A 62 2.09 -14.25 5.15
CA HIS A 62 2.04 -15.71 5.21
C HIS A 62 1.62 -16.28 6.60
N ARG A 63 1.56 -15.46 7.67
CA ARG A 63 1.05 -15.85 9.01
C ARG A 63 0.02 -14.89 9.60
N GLY A 64 -0.22 -13.73 9.00
CA GLY A 64 -1.13 -12.72 9.58
C GLY A 64 -0.53 -11.95 10.77
N HIS A 65 0.78 -11.99 11.00
CA HIS A 65 1.43 -11.27 12.11
C HIS A 65 1.62 -9.77 11.78
N GLY A 66 0.51 -9.05 11.78
CA GLY A 66 0.48 -7.61 11.56
C GLY A 66 -0.69 -6.95 12.27
N VAL A 67 -0.62 -5.63 12.43
CA VAL A 67 -1.73 -4.78 12.89
C VAL A 67 -1.97 -3.67 11.87
N PHE A 68 -3.18 -3.13 11.82
CA PHE A 68 -3.53 -2.07 10.89
C PHE A 68 -4.42 -1.00 11.54
N ASP A 69 -4.42 0.19 10.97
CA ASP A 69 -5.40 1.23 11.27
C ASP A 69 -5.80 1.97 9.97
N THR A 70 -6.74 2.90 10.07
CA THR A 70 -7.28 3.68 8.96
C THR A 70 -7.63 5.07 9.44
N ALA A 71 -7.14 6.11 8.77
CA ALA A 71 -7.54 7.49 9.01
C ALA A 71 -8.28 8.08 7.79
N MET A 72 -9.27 8.93 8.05
CA MET A 72 -10.03 9.59 6.99
C MET A 72 -9.24 10.76 6.40
N LEU A 73 -9.32 10.90 5.08
CA LEU A 73 -8.76 12.01 4.32
C LEU A 73 -9.92 12.82 3.76
N SER A 74 -10.13 14.03 4.26
CA SER A 74 -11.19 14.91 3.76
C SER A 74 -10.63 16.31 3.56
N ASP A 75 -10.89 16.87 2.38
CA ASP A 75 -10.42 18.18 1.94
C ASP A 75 -8.89 18.38 2.03
N GLY A 76 -8.11 17.29 1.97
CA GLY A 76 -6.66 17.30 2.10
C GLY A 76 -6.14 17.13 3.54
N TYR A 77 -7.03 16.99 4.53
CA TYR A 77 -6.68 16.84 5.94
C TYR A 77 -6.88 15.39 6.42
N LEU A 78 -5.94 14.90 7.23
CA LEU A 78 -6.03 13.61 7.90
C LEU A 78 -6.67 13.79 9.28
N TYR A 79 -7.84 13.19 9.47
CA TYR A 79 -8.65 13.35 10.68
C TYR A 79 -8.15 12.45 11.81
N GLU A 80 -8.01 13.03 13.01
CA GLU A 80 -7.61 12.34 14.25
C GLU A 80 -6.33 11.50 14.13
N LEU A 81 -5.44 11.83 13.19
CA LEU A 81 -4.27 11.01 12.84
C LEU A 81 -3.43 10.63 14.06
N ASP A 82 -3.24 11.57 14.98
CA ASP A 82 -2.49 11.39 16.20
C ASP A 82 -3.11 10.29 17.10
N SER A 83 -4.43 10.30 17.30
CA SER A 83 -5.15 9.27 18.07
C SER A 83 -5.13 7.91 17.38
N HIS A 84 -5.23 7.88 16.04
CA HIS A 84 -5.11 6.64 15.28
C HIS A 84 -3.68 6.05 15.35
N LEU A 85 -2.64 6.89 15.37
CA LEU A 85 -1.26 6.43 15.54
C LEU A 85 -1.02 5.84 16.93
N ASP A 86 -1.55 6.47 17.98
CA ASP A 86 -1.44 5.97 19.35
C ASP A 86 -2.12 4.59 19.47
N ARG A 87 -3.28 4.42 18.83
CA ARG A 87 -3.99 3.13 18.78
C ARG A 87 -3.23 2.07 17.99
N LEU A 88 -2.63 2.43 16.85
CA LEU A 88 -1.79 1.52 16.07
C LEU A 88 -0.61 1.01 16.90
N LEU A 89 0.13 1.92 17.54
CA LEU A 89 1.31 1.58 18.35
C LEU A 89 0.94 0.73 19.57
N LEU A 90 -0.17 1.04 20.24
CA LEU A 90 -0.70 0.22 21.32
C LEU A 90 -1.05 -1.20 20.84
N SER A 91 -1.68 -1.32 19.67
CA SER A 91 -2.03 -2.61 19.07
C SER A 91 -0.78 -3.41 18.68
N ALA A 92 0.21 -2.75 18.08
CA ALA A 92 1.49 -3.36 17.71
C ALA A 92 2.21 -3.90 18.95
N SER A 93 2.27 -3.12 20.03
CA SER A 93 2.83 -3.55 21.31
C SER A 93 2.14 -4.81 21.85
N LYS A 94 0.80 -4.86 21.86
CA LYS A 94 0.03 -6.05 22.26
C LYS A 94 0.29 -7.27 21.37
N ALA A 95 0.52 -7.04 20.08
CA ALA A 95 0.87 -8.07 19.11
C ALA A 95 2.36 -8.45 19.11
N LYS A 96 3.18 -7.86 20.00
CA LYS A 96 4.64 -8.04 20.05
C LYS A 96 5.36 -7.67 18.75
N ILE A 97 4.87 -6.62 18.08
CA ILE A 97 5.49 -6.02 16.90
C ILE A 97 6.14 -4.70 17.33
N SER A 98 7.45 -4.58 17.20
CA SER A 98 8.14 -3.30 17.39
C SER A 98 7.93 -2.40 16.19
N SER A 99 7.86 -1.08 16.42
CA SER A 99 7.80 -0.11 15.31
C SER A 99 9.21 0.14 14.76
N PRO A 100 9.43 0.13 13.44
CA PRO A 100 10.72 0.49 12.84
C PRO A 100 11.02 2.00 12.93
N PHE A 101 10.01 2.81 13.26
CA PHE A 101 10.11 4.26 13.31
C PHE A 101 9.49 4.84 14.60
N SER A 102 9.93 6.04 14.99
CA SER A 102 9.25 6.80 16.05
C SER A 102 7.84 7.20 15.61
N ARG A 103 6.97 7.50 16.59
CA ARG A 103 5.61 8.02 16.34
C ARG A 103 5.63 9.24 15.42
N GLU A 104 6.57 10.15 15.65
CA GLU A 104 6.72 11.40 14.89
C GLU A 104 7.12 11.10 13.44
N THR A 105 8.00 10.11 13.24
CA THR A 105 8.42 9.67 11.92
C THR A 105 7.28 8.99 11.17
N LEU A 106 6.49 8.13 11.83
CA LEU A 106 5.29 7.54 11.25
C LEU A 106 4.29 8.62 10.80
N ARG A 107 4.05 9.61 11.66
CA ARG A 107 3.20 10.77 11.34
C ARG A 107 3.71 11.52 10.12
N ALA A 108 5.01 11.82 10.08
CA ALA A 108 5.64 12.52 8.96
C ALA A 108 5.50 11.73 7.65
N ILE A 109 5.76 10.42 7.68
CA ILE A 109 5.59 9.53 6.51
C ILE A 109 4.14 9.59 5.99
N LEU A 110 3.15 9.45 6.86
CA LEU A 110 1.73 9.45 6.46
C LEU A 110 1.31 10.79 5.84
N VAL A 111 1.79 11.90 6.41
CA VAL A 111 1.54 13.25 5.86
C VAL A 111 2.21 13.44 4.50
N GLN A 112 3.50 13.08 4.38
CA GLN A 112 4.25 13.21 3.11
C GLN A 112 3.67 12.32 2.00
N MET A 113 3.32 11.07 2.33
CA MET A 113 2.67 10.15 1.40
C MET A 113 1.32 10.72 0.93
N THR A 114 0.52 11.26 1.85
CA THR A 114 -0.77 11.86 1.52
C THR A 114 -0.60 13.06 0.60
N ALA A 115 0.37 13.94 0.87
CA ALA A 115 0.67 15.08 0.01
C ALA A 115 1.13 14.64 -1.39
N ALA A 116 2.06 13.68 -1.49
CA ALA A 116 2.57 13.14 -2.75
C ALA A 116 1.46 12.51 -3.62
N SER A 117 0.44 11.94 -2.97
CA SER A 117 -0.70 11.31 -3.65
C SER A 117 -1.60 12.29 -4.41
N LYS A 118 -1.55 13.60 -4.08
CA LYS A 118 -2.46 14.65 -4.56
C LYS A 118 -3.95 14.33 -4.32
N CYS A 119 -4.24 13.40 -3.41
CA CYS A 119 -5.59 13.03 -3.06
C CYS A 119 -6.15 14.01 -2.02
N ARG A 120 -7.32 14.57 -2.27
CA ARG A 120 -8.00 15.44 -1.29
C ARG A 120 -9.06 14.71 -0.48
N ASN A 121 -9.70 13.70 -1.04
CA ASN A 121 -10.83 13.00 -0.42
C ASN A 121 -10.71 11.48 -0.56
N GLY A 122 -10.73 10.76 0.56
CA GLY A 122 -10.55 9.32 0.62
C GLY A 122 -10.20 8.83 2.03
N SER A 123 -9.29 7.88 2.10
CA SER A 123 -8.71 7.40 3.36
C SER A 123 -7.27 6.98 3.16
N ILE A 124 -6.54 6.93 4.26
CA ILE A 124 -5.26 6.23 4.34
C ILE A 124 -5.43 4.96 5.17
N LYS A 125 -4.79 3.89 4.73
CA LYS A 125 -4.67 2.63 5.49
C LYS A 125 -3.20 2.35 5.70
N TYR A 126 -2.84 1.83 6.86
CA TYR A 126 -1.44 1.56 7.18
C TYR A 126 -1.30 0.39 8.15
N TRP A 127 -0.16 -0.27 8.05
CA TRP A 127 0.14 -1.53 8.69
C TRP A 127 1.50 -1.48 9.36
N LEU A 128 1.59 -2.10 10.53
CA LEU A 128 2.86 -2.55 11.11
C LEU A 128 2.88 -4.08 11.02
N SER A 129 3.97 -4.62 10.46
CA SER A 129 4.20 -6.05 10.32
C SER A 129 5.45 -6.46 11.11
N ALA A 130 5.50 -7.72 11.56
CA ALA A 130 6.74 -8.35 12.01
C ALA A 130 7.83 -8.39 10.91
N GLY A 131 7.43 -8.29 9.64
CA GLY A 131 8.27 -8.02 8.48
C GLY A 131 8.74 -9.26 7.70
N PRO A 132 9.54 -9.06 6.63
CA PRO A 132 10.09 -10.12 5.78
C PRO A 132 10.99 -11.11 6.54
N GLY A 133 10.88 -12.40 6.21
CA GLY A 133 11.61 -13.46 6.92
C GLY A 133 11.66 -14.81 6.19
N ASP A 134 11.82 -15.88 6.98
CA ASP A 134 12.17 -17.23 6.51
C ASP A 134 10.95 -18.17 6.31
N PHE A 135 9.73 -17.62 6.22
CA PHE A 135 8.46 -18.36 6.15
C PHE A 135 8.12 -19.27 7.35
N LEU A 136 8.93 -19.28 8.41
CA LEU A 136 8.68 -20.14 9.55
C LEU A 136 7.51 -19.64 10.42
N LEU A 137 7.10 -20.49 11.36
CA LEU A 137 6.02 -20.15 12.30
C LEU A 137 6.44 -19.00 13.22
N SER A 138 7.69 -18.99 13.66
CA SER A 138 8.23 -18.01 14.58
C SER A 138 8.67 -16.75 13.83
N PRO A 139 8.31 -15.53 14.29
CA PRO A 139 8.77 -14.28 13.68
C PRO A 139 10.24 -13.95 14.00
N LYS A 140 10.95 -14.82 14.74
CA LYS A 140 12.38 -14.61 15.06
C LYS A 140 13.29 -14.63 13.83
N GLY A 141 12.86 -15.25 12.74
CA GLY A 141 13.56 -15.23 11.46
C GLY A 141 13.28 -13.99 10.62
N CYS A 142 12.39 -13.09 11.07
CA CYS A 142 12.14 -11.83 10.38
C CYS A 142 13.34 -10.89 10.52
N THR A 143 13.73 -10.23 9.42
CA THR A 143 14.91 -9.36 9.39
C THR A 143 14.68 -8.09 10.21
N ALA A 144 13.53 -7.45 10.03
CA ALA A 144 13.09 -6.29 10.78
C ALA A 144 11.57 -6.07 10.61
N PRO A 145 10.88 -5.46 11.58
CA PRO A 145 9.51 -5.02 11.40
C PRO A 145 9.36 -4.06 10.22
N ALA A 146 8.21 -4.11 9.55
CA ALA A 146 7.93 -3.27 8.39
C ALA A 146 6.73 -2.36 8.63
N PHE A 147 6.78 -1.17 8.03
CA PHE A 147 5.67 -0.22 7.99
C PHE A 147 5.24 0.02 6.54
N TYR A 148 3.95 -0.17 6.29
CA TYR A 148 3.33 0.06 4.98
C TYR A 148 2.18 1.03 5.14
N ALA A 149 1.95 1.87 4.14
CA ALA A 149 0.78 2.75 4.11
C ALA A 149 0.28 2.93 2.68
N VAL A 150 -1.01 3.16 2.48
CA VAL A 150 -1.61 3.41 1.17
C VAL A 150 -2.65 4.52 1.26
N VAL A 151 -2.68 5.38 0.24
CA VAL A 151 -3.72 6.39 0.04
C VAL A 151 -4.75 5.86 -0.95
N ILE A 152 -6.01 5.85 -0.54
CA ILE A 152 -7.14 5.36 -1.33
C ILE A 152 -8.10 6.52 -1.58
N ALA A 153 -8.27 6.91 -2.83
CA ALA A 153 -9.24 7.94 -3.20
C ALA A 153 -10.68 7.45 -3.00
N SER A 154 -11.54 8.35 -2.53
CA SER A 154 -12.99 8.14 -2.52
C SER A 154 -13.52 7.86 -3.93
N ALA A 155 -14.67 7.17 -4.04
CA ALA A 155 -15.27 6.87 -5.33
C ALA A 155 -15.54 8.14 -6.17
N ALA A 156 -16.02 9.21 -5.54
CA ALA A 156 -16.24 10.51 -6.18
C ALA A 156 -14.93 11.15 -6.66
N ALA A 157 -13.88 11.17 -5.83
CA ALA A 157 -12.57 11.71 -6.23
C ALA A 157 -11.87 10.88 -7.31
N ALA A 158 -12.12 9.58 -7.37
CA ALA A 158 -11.62 8.72 -8.43
C ALA A 158 -12.31 9.00 -9.78
N ALA A 159 -13.61 9.31 -9.76
CA ALA A 159 -14.40 9.63 -10.95
C ALA A 159 -14.04 10.99 -11.56
N ALA A 160 -13.80 12.03 -10.73
CA ALA A 160 -13.45 13.38 -11.20
C ALA A 160 -12.19 13.44 -12.09
N ARG A 161 -11.26 12.49 -11.93
CA ARG A 161 -10.02 12.40 -12.73
C ARG A 161 -10.21 11.69 -14.09
N ARG A 162 -11.36 11.03 -14.30
CA ARG A 162 -11.70 10.34 -15.57
C ARG A 162 -12.45 11.23 -16.55
N ALA A 163 -13.01 12.36 -16.09
CA ALA A 163 -13.58 13.34 -17.00
C ALA A 163 -12.43 13.96 -17.82
N PRO A 164 -12.51 13.98 -19.17
CA PRO A 164 -11.56 14.75 -19.95
C PRO A 164 -11.64 16.20 -19.48
N ALA A 165 -10.51 16.89 -19.41
CA ALA A 165 -10.48 18.33 -19.19
C ALA A 165 -11.39 18.96 -20.26
N GLY A 166 -12.60 19.35 -19.86
CA GLY A 166 -13.56 19.95 -20.76
C GLY A 166 -12.91 21.16 -21.38
N SER A 167 -12.87 21.18 -22.70
CA SER A 167 -12.71 22.39 -23.50
C SER A 167 -13.66 23.44 -22.92
N GLY A 168 -13.08 24.44 -22.25
CA GLY A 168 -13.82 25.63 -21.86
C GLY A 168 -14.47 26.19 -23.12
N ARG A 169 -15.81 26.16 -23.16
CA ARG A 169 -16.57 26.97 -24.10
C ARG A 169 -16.37 28.43 -23.73
N ALA A 170 -16.22 29.22 -24.78
CA ALA A 170 -16.09 30.67 -24.85
C ALA A 170 -17.14 31.42 -24.02
#